data_AF-A0A6N0NVA9-F1
#
_entry.id   AF-A0A6N0NVA9-F1
#
_cell.length_a   1.000
_cell.length_b   1.000
_cell.length_c   1.000
_cell.angle_alpha   90.00
_cell.angle_beta   90.00
_cell.angle_gamma   90.00
#
_symmetry.space_group_name_H-M   'P 1'
#
loop_
_entity.id
_entity.type
_entity.pdbx_description
1 polymer ?
#
loop_
_entity_poly.entity_id
_entity_poly.type
_entity_poly.pdbx_seq_one_letter_code
_entity_poly.pdbx_strand_id
1 'polypeptide(L)'
;MTTTSHASYTEERPLATKREVIISSIFLVLGSLIAIISFFPLFLIIIPLSLSILLFREWKMVRNLKELKERGIIEFEPKYRTNRREANRSLFVVISLIATPMILAEFMPPLPWLSLTMAFVMAWPLSNICEVVLQLWIERTTRRRIRKFYKWVALGKETLMKEYGWKLEGIE
;
A
#
# COMPACT_ATOMS: atom_id res chain seq x y z
N MET A 1 -38.30 -21.90 7.73
CA MET A 1 -37.07 -21.66 8.51
C MET A 1 -35.89 -22.13 7.69
N THR A 2 -35.17 -21.22 7.04
CA THR A 2 -33.90 -21.53 6.35
C THR A 2 -32.77 -21.12 7.26
N THR A 3 -32.04 -22.11 7.77
CA THR A 3 -30.78 -21.93 8.49
C THR A 3 -29.78 -21.23 7.58
N THR A 4 -29.56 -19.93 7.76
CA THR A 4 -28.45 -19.22 7.11
C THR A 4 -27.16 -19.73 7.72
N SER A 5 -26.45 -20.61 7.02
CA SER A 5 -25.10 -20.99 7.42
C SER A 5 -24.22 -19.75 7.33
N HIS A 6 -23.81 -19.23 8.49
CA HIS A 6 -22.87 -18.13 8.57
C HIS A 6 -21.47 -18.67 8.32
N ALA A 7 -21.12 -18.88 7.05
CA ALA A 7 -19.74 -19.16 6.68
C ALA A 7 -18.91 -17.89 6.86
N SER A 8 -17.97 -17.91 7.79
CA SER A 8 -16.95 -16.87 7.96
C SER A 8 -15.65 -17.32 7.32
N TYR A 9 -15.09 -16.51 6.42
CA TYR A 9 -13.84 -16.78 5.75
C TYR A 9 -12.79 -15.78 6.22
N THR A 10 -11.65 -16.26 6.73
CA THR A 10 -10.52 -15.40 7.11
C THR A 10 -9.42 -15.55 6.08
N GLU A 11 -9.09 -14.46 5.42
CA GLU A 11 -7.98 -14.37 4.49
C GLU A 11 -6.79 -13.71 5.16
N GLU A 12 -5.61 -14.31 5.01
CA GLU A 12 -4.37 -13.80 5.61
C GLU A 12 -3.28 -13.68 4.57
N ARG A 13 -2.68 -12.50 4.50
CA ARG A 13 -1.64 -12.18 3.53
C ARG A 13 -0.46 -11.50 4.21
N PRO A 14 0.79 -11.72 3.74
CA PRO A 14 1.91 -10.88 4.14
C PRO A 14 1.67 -9.43 3.68
N LEU A 15 2.40 -8.46 4.23
CA LEU A 15 2.26 -7.07 3.76
C LEU A 15 2.66 -6.94 2.29
N ALA A 16 3.78 -7.55 1.90
CA ALA A 16 4.23 -7.58 0.52
C ALA A 16 4.44 -9.02 0.04
N THR A 17 3.88 -9.36 -1.13
CA THR A 17 4.10 -10.68 -1.72
C THR A 17 5.38 -10.70 -2.58
N LYS A 18 6.09 -11.83 -2.60
CA LYS A 18 7.32 -11.99 -3.42
C LYS A 18 7.09 -11.61 -4.89
N ARG A 19 5.91 -11.94 -5.43
CA ARG A 19 5.54 -11.64 -6.81
C ARG A 19 5.41 -10.13 -7.05
N GLU A 20 4.75 -9.40 -6.15
CA GLU A 20 4.64 -7.94 -6.23
C GLU A 20 6.01 -7.27 -6.19
N VAL A 21 6.92 -7.78 -5.36
CA VAL A 21 8.29 -7.26 -5.25
C VAL A 21 9.07 -7.45 -6.54
N ILE A 22 9.03 -8.65 -7.12
CA ILE A 22 9.72 -8.96 -8.37
C ILE A 22 9.22 -8.04 -9.50
N ILE A 23 7.90 -7.94 -9.64
CA ILE A 23 7.28 -7.07 -10.66
C ILE A 23 7.66 -5.60 -10.42
N SER A 24 7.58 -5.14 -9.17
CA SER A 24 7.91 -3.76 -8.80
C SER A 24 9.38 -3.42 -9.07
N SER A 25 10.30 -4.34 -8.78
CA SER A 25 11.72 -4.18 -9.08
C SER A 25 11.99 -4.09 -10.58
N ILE A 26 11.32 -4.90 -11.40
CA ILE A 26 11.45 -4.82 -12.86
C ILE A 26 11.01 -3.44 -13.38
N PHE A 27 9.85 -2.96 -12.93
CA PHE A 27 9.35 -1.63 -13.31
C PHE A 27 10.29 -0.52 -12.84
N LEU A 28 10.84 -0.62 -11.63
CA LEU A 28 11.78 0.37 -11.10
C LEU A 28 13.05 0.45 -11.96
N VAL A 29 13.62 -0.69 -12.36
CA VAL A 29 14.80 -0.73 -13.24
C VAL A 29 14.49 -0.08 -14.59
N LEU A 30 13.36 -0.43 -15.21
CA LEU A 30 12.94 0.16 -16.48
C LEU A 30 12.73 1.67 -16.38
N GLY A 31 12.05 2.15 -15.33
CA GLY A 31 11.86 3.58 -15.11
C GLY A 31 13.16 4.33 -14.83
N SER A 32 14.09 3.70 -14.11
CA SER A 32 15.42 4.27 -13.83
C SER A 32 16.25 4.42 -15.12
N LEU A 33 16.20 3.44 -16.02
CA LEU A 33 16.88 3.53 -17.32
C LEU A 33 16.35 4.71 -18.16
N ILE A 34 15.03 4.90 -18.18
CA ILE A 34 14.41 6.02 -18.89
C ILE A 34 14.81 7.36 -18.27
N ALA A 35 14.88 7.43 -16.94
CA ALA A 35 15.31 8.62 -16.22
C ALA A 35 16.77 8.99 -16.48
N ILE A 36 17.67 8.00 -16.59
CA ILE A 36 19.09 8.21 -16.92
C ILE A 36 19.23 8.88 -18.30
N ILE A 37 18.43 8.45 -19.28
CA ILE A 37 18.47 8.99 -20.65
C ILE A 37 17.82 10.39 -20.71
N SER A 38 16.90 10.69 -19.80
CA SER A 38 16.12 11.94 -19.81
C SER A 38 16.72 13.02 -18.90
N PHE A 39 16.44 12.97 -17.60
CA PHE A 39 16.94 13.94 -16.61
C PHE A 39 16.90 13.36 -15.19
N PHE A 40 17.93 12.58 -14.84
CA PHE A 40 18.00 11.83 -13.60
C PHE A 40 17.72 12.63 -12.30
N PRO A 41 18.15 13.90 -12.14
CA PRO A 41 17.90 14.63 -10.89
C PRO A 41 16.42 14.77 -10.53
N LEU A 42 15.53 14.98 -11.51
CA LEU A 42 14.09 15.05 -11.24
C LEU A 42 13.48 13.69 -10.90
N PHE A 43 14.11 12.59 -11.36
CA PHE A 43 13.64 11.26 -11.01
C PHE A 43 13.76 10.96 -9.51
N LEU A 44 14.68 11.62 -8.80
CA LEU A 44 14.87 11.44 -7.35
C LEU A 44 13.63 11.79 -6.51
N ILE A 45 12.68 12.54 -7.07
CA ILE A 45 11.37 12.81 -6.45
C ILE A 45 10.59 11.51 -6.16
N ILE A 46 10.91 10.41 -6.84
CA ILE A 46 10.36 9.08 -6.56
C ILE A 46 10.53 8.66 -5.10
N ILE A 47 11.61 9.09 -4.43
CA ILE A 47 11.92 8.72 -3.04
C ILE A 47 10.89 9.32 -2.07
N PRO A 48 10.75 10.65 -1.95
CA PRO A 48 9.73 11.23 -1.06
C PRO A 48 8.30 10.84 -1.48
N LEU A 49 8.04 10.65 -2.77
CA LEU A 49 6.72 10.30 -3.27
C LEU A 49 6.33 8.86 -2.90
N SER A 50 7.25 7.91 -3.03
CA SER A 50 7.03 6.50 -2.64
C SER A 50 6.85 6.34 -1.13
N LEU A 51 7.63 7.06 -0.31
CA LEU A 51 7.45 7.10 1.14
C LEU A 51 6.09 7.69 1.52
N SER A 52 5.66 8.75 0.83
CA SER A 52 4.34 9.34 1.06
C SER A 52 3.21 8.35 0.72
N ILE A 53 3.32 7.61 -0.39
CA ILE A 53 2.36 6.56 -0.76
C ILE A 53 2.35 5.43 0.28
N LEU A 54 3.52 4.97 0.73
CA LEU A 54 3.62 3.94 1.77
C LEU A 54 2.90 4.39 3.06
N LEU A 55 3.24 5.59 3.55
CA LEU A 55 2.63 6.15 4.76
C LEU A 55 1.12 6.33 4.60
N PHE A 56 0.65 6.70 3.42
CA PHE A 56 -0.78 6.79 3.13
C PHE A 56 -1.47 5.42 3.19
N ARG A 57 -0.89 4.40 2.54
CA ARG A 57 -1.45 3.04 2.47
C ARG A 57 -1.48 2.34 3.82
N GLU A 58 -0.37 2.42 4.56
CA GLU A 58 -0.19 1.71 5.83
C GLU A 58 -0.39 2.61 7.06
N TRP A 59 -1.01 3.79 6.88
CA TRP A 59 -1.16 4.81 7.94
C TRP A 59 -1.74 4.23 9.23
N LYS A 60 -2.77 3.39 9.13
CA LYS A 60 -3.45 2.79 10.30
C LYS A 60 -2.55 1.88 11.09
N MET A 61 -1.72 1.08 10.40
CA MET A 61 -0.76 0.18 11.05
C MET A 61 0.38 0.96 11.67
N VAL A 62 0.97 1.90 10.91
CA VAL A 62 2.09 2.72 11.38
C VAL A 62 1.68 3.56 12.60
N ARG A 63 0.46 4.12 12.59
CA ARG A 63 -0.06 4.90 13.71
C ARG A 63 -0.27 4.07 14.98
N ASN A 64 -0.71 2.82 14.83
CA ASN A 64 -1.03 1.93 15.95
C ASN A 64 0.09 0.91 16.24
N LEU A 65 1.31 1.16 15.76
CA LEU A 65 2.41 0.20 15.83
C LEU A 65 2.81 -0.16 17.27
N LYS A 66 2.61 0.74 18.24
CA LYS A 66 2.78 0.45 19.67
C LYS A 66 1.77 -0.60 20.15
N GLU A 67 0.49 -0.41 19.84
CA GLU A 67 -0.58 -1.36 20.19
C GLU A 67 -0.35 -2.72 19.52
N LEU A 68 0.14 -2.73 18.27
CA LEU A 68 0.50 -3.96 17.57
C LEU A 68 1.59 -4.74 18.32
N LYS A 69 2.60 -4.05 18.85
CA LYS A 69 3.70 -4.67 19.59
C LYS A 69 3.26 -5.22 20.94
N GLU A 70 2.39 -4.50 21.64
CA GLU A 70 1.91 -4.88 22.98
C GLU A 70 0.86 -5.99 22.94
N ARG A 71 -0.15 -5.86 22.07
CA ARG A 71 -1.30 -6.78 22.00
C ARG A 71 -1.12 -7.89 20.98
N GLY A 72 -0.21 -7.71 20.03
CA GLY A 72 0.00 -8.65 18.91
C GLY A 72 -1.04 -8.55 17.80
N ILE A 73 -2.15 -7.83 17.99
CA ILE A 73 -3.25 -7.72 17.03
C ILE A 73 -3.84 -6.31 17.05
N ILE A 74 -4.14 -5.77 15.88
CA ILE A 74 -4.97 -4.58 15.68
C ILE A 74 -6.13 -4.97 14.78
N GLU A 75 -7.36 -4.68 15.21
CA GLU A 75 -8.59 -4.98 14.46
C GLU A 75 -9.40 -3.70 14.20
N PHE A 76 -10.02 -3.62 13.03
CA PHE A 76 -10.91 -2.55 12.64
C PHE A 76 -12.20 -3.09 12.05
N GLU A 77 -13.32 -2.52 12.49
CA GLU A 77 -14.63 -2.74 11.88
C GLU A 77 -14.91 -1.68 10.79
N PRO A 78 -15.30 -2.09 9.58
CA PRO A 78 -15.61 -1.18 8.49
C PRO A 78 -16.92 -0.43 8.76
N LYS A 79 -16.82 0.82 9.22
CA LYS A 79 -17.97 1.73 9.33
C LYS A 79 -18.19 2.45 8.01
N TYR A 80 -19.41 2.40 7.47
CA TYR A 80 -19.76 2.99 6.16
C TYR A 80 -19.26 4.44 5.98
N ARG A 81 -19.51 5.30 6.97
CA ARG A 81 -19.09 6.72 6.93
C ARG A 81 -17.56 6.89 6.86
N THR A 82 -16.83 6.04 7.57
CA THR A 82 -15.36 6.05 7.58
C THR A 82 -14.81 5.53 6.27
N ASN A 83 -15.32 4.38 5.79
CA ASN A 83 -14.91 3.81 4.50
C ASN A 83 -15.17 4.76 3.34
N ARG A 84 -16.31 5.46 3.32
CA ARG A 84 -16.60 6.46 2.27
C ARG A 84 -15.61 7.62 2.29
N ARG A 85 -15.22 8.10 3.47
CA ARG A 85 -14.19 9.15 3.61
C ARG A 85 -12.82 8.67 3.16
N GLU A 86 -12.45 7.44 3.50
CA GLU A 86 -11.19 6.83 3.08
C GLU A 86 -11.15 6.60 1.57
N ALA A 87 -12.23 6.08 0.98
CA ALA A 87 -12.36 5.93 -0.47
C ALA A 87 -12.20 7.26 -1.20
N ASN A 88 -12.85 8.33 -0.72
CA ASN A 88 -12.70 9.67 -1.28
C ASN A 88 -11.27 10.21 -1.16
N ARG A 89 -10.59 9.96 -0.04
CA ARG A 89 -9.16 10.33 0.14
C ARG A 89 -8.27 9.56 -0.82
N SER A 90 -8.47 8.25 -0.96
CA SER A 90 -7.73 7.42 -1.93
C SER A 90 -7.96 7.90 -3.36
N LEU A 91 -9.21 8.19 -3.73
CA LEU A 91 -9.54 8.75 -5.03
C LEU A 91 -8.81 10.09 -5.27
N PHE A 92 -8.82 10.98 -4.28
CA PHE A 92 -8.12 12.26 -4.38
C PHE A 92 -6.61 12.08 -4.58
N VAL A 93 -5.97 11.17 -3.84
CA VAL A 93 -4.54 10.86 -3.97
C VAL A 93 -4.23 10.32 -5.38
N VAL A 94 -5.03 9.37 -5.88
CA VAL A 94 -4.85 8.80 -7.23
C VAL A 94 -5.01 9.86 -8.31
N ILE A 95 -6.05 10.68 -8.22
CA ILE A 95 -6.27 11.79 -9.17
C ILE A 95 -5.11 12.77 -9.11
N SER A 96 -4.63 13.11 -7.91
CA SER A 96 -3.49 14.04 -7.74
C SER A 96 -2.21 13.46 -8.37
N LEU A 97 -1.93 12.18 -8.19
CA LEU A 97 -0.78 11.49 -8.78
C LEU A 97 -0.80 11.50 -10.32
N ILE A 98 -1.98 11.44 -10.93
CA ILE A 98 -2.15 11.47 -12.39
C ILE A 98 -2.13 12.91 -12.92
N ALA A 99 -2.88 13.82 -12.28
CA ALA A 99 -3.05 15.18 -12.76
C ALA A 99 -1.79 16.03 -12.58
N THR A 100 -1.02 15.83 -11.51
CA THR A 100 0.20 16.63 -11.23
C THR A 100 1.21 16.59 -12.39
N PRO A 101 1.66 15.43 -12.89
CA PRO A 101 2.59 15.39 -14.02
C PRO A 101 1.97 15.96 -15.31
N MET A 102 0.65 15.88 -15.50
CA MET A 102 -0.03 16.50 -16.65
C MET A 102 0.00 18.03 -16.59
N ILE A 103 -0.32 18.61 -15.44
CA ILE A 103 -0.27 20.06 -15.23
C ILE A 103 1.17 20.56 -15.39
N LEU A 104 2.15 19.84 -14.85
CA LEU A 104 3.56 20.21 -14.95
C LEU A 104 4.13 20.06 -16.36
N ALA A 105 3.47 19.32 -17.25
CA ALA A 105 3.85 19.22 -18.66
C ALA A 105 3.85 20.59 -19.36
N GLU A 106 2.92 21.47 -19.00
CA GLU A 106 2.79 22.81 -19.59
C GLU A 106 3.96 23.72 -19.21
N PHE A 107 4.63 23.45 -18.09
CA PHE A 107 5.66 24.31 -17.51
C PHE A 107 7.08 23.75 -17.66
N MET A 108 7.24 22.54 -18.19
CA MET A 108 8.53 21.85 -18.24
C MET A 108 8.92 21.43 -19.65
N PRO A 109 10.23 21.47 -19.99
CA PRO A 109 10.71 20.87 -21.24
C PRO A 109 10.46 19.34 -21.27
N PRO A 110 10.40 18.72 -22.46
CA PRO A 110 10.00 17.32 -22.62
C PRO A 110 10.85 16.31 -21.82
N LEU A 111 12.17 16.47 -21.78
CA LEU A 111 13.08 15.54 -21.08
C LEU A 111 12.90 15.58 -19.55
N PRO A 112 12.96 16.75 -18.88
CA PRO A 112 12.56 16.92 -17.47
C PRO A 112 11.18 16.34 -17.15
N TRP A 113 10.18 16.63 -17.98
CA TRP A 113 8.80 16.18 -17.78
C TRP A 113 8.68 14.65 -17.84
N LEU A 114 9.36 14.01 -18.78
CA LEU A 114 9.34 12.55 -18.93
C LEU A 114 9.95 11.88 -17.69
N SER A 115 11.06 12.41 -17.20
CA SER A 115 11.71 11.91 -15.98
C SER A 115 10.82 12.10 -14.74
N LEU A 116 10.14 13.25 -14.63
CA LEU A 116 9.19 13.50 -13.56
C LEU A 116 8.00 12.54 -13.62
N THR A 117 7.41 12.36 -14.80
CA THR A 117 6.28 11.44 -14.99
C THR A 117 6.67 10.00 -14.62
N MET A 118 7.88 9.58 -15.00
CA MET A 118 8.43 8.29 -14.58
C MET A 118 8.58 8.21 -13.06
N ALA A 119 8.98 9.28 -12.38
CA ALA A 119 9.03 9.31 -10.92
C ALA A 119 7.64 9.09 -10.28
N PHE A 120 6.60 9.74 -10.81
CA PHE A 120 5.22 9.57 -10.32
C PHE A 120 4.70 8.15 -10.54
N VAL A 121 4.91 7.59 -11.73
CA VAL A 121 4.46 6.24 -12.08
C VAL A 121 5.22 5.19 -11.26
N MET A 122 6.54 5.33 -11.13
CA MET A 122 7.38 4.35 -10.46
C MET A 122 7.35 4.44 -8.92
N ALA A 123 6.81 5.52 -8.36
CA ALA A 123 6.70 5.64 -6.92
C ALA A 123 5.78 4.61 -6.29
N TRP A 124 4.75 4.12 -7.01
CA TRP A 124 3.92 3.04 -6.51
C TRP A 124 4.68 1.70 -6.43
N PRO A 125 5.35 1.22 -7.49
CA PRO A 125 6.31 0.12 -7.40
C PRO A 125 7.35 0.28 -6.30
N LEU A 126 7.97 1.47 -6.18
CA LEU A 126 8.95 1.71 -5.12
C LEU A 126 8.30 1.61 -3.72
N SER A 127 7.05 2.06 -3.57
CA SER A 127 6.33 1.94 -2.30
C SER A 127 6.12 0.49 -1.87
N ASN A 128 5.92 -0.45 -2.82
CA ASN A 128 5.82 -1.88 -2.53
C ASN A 128 7.15 -2.42 -2.01
N ILE A 129 8.28 -1.97 -2.57
CA ILE A 129 9.61 -2.34 -2.08
C ILE A 129 9.82 -1.77 -0.67
N CYS A 130 9.44 -0.52 -0.43
CA CYS A 130 9.51 0.06 0.92
C CYS A 130 8.59 -0.66 1.92
N GLU A 131 7.44 -1.19 1.47
CA GLU A 131 6.54 -2.02 2.30
C GLU A 131 7.23 -3.32 2.76
N VAL A 132 8.05 -3.95 1.92
CA VAL A 132 8.89 -5.09 2.32
C VAL A 132 9.90 -4.69 3.38
N VAL A 133 10.57 -3.54 3.19
CA VAL A 133 11.56 -3.04 4.15
C VAL A 133 10.89 -2.78 5.50
N LEU A 134 9.69 -2.19 5.49
CA LEU A 134 8.88 -1.97 6.68
C LEU A 134 8.49 -3.30 7.35
N GLN A 135 8.03 -4.28 6.57
CA GLN A 135 7.73 -5.62 7.06
C GLN A 135 8.95 -6.24 7.75
N LEU A 136 10.10 -6.31 7.07
CA LEU A 136 11.34 -6.87 7.62
C LEU A 136 11.81 -6.14 8.89
N TRP A 137 11.65 -4.82 8.94
CA TRP A 137 11.98 -4.02 10.11
C TRP A 137 11.10 -4.39 11.32
N ILE A 138 9.79 -4.53 11.11
CA ILE A 138 8.85 -4.94 12.17
C ILE A 138 9.16 -6.37 12.64
N GLU A 139 9.36 -7.30 11.69
CA GLU A 139 9.62 -8.70 11.99
C GLU A 139 10.93 -8.90 12.76
N ARG A 140 12.00 -8.18 12.39
CA ARG A 140 13.26 -8.19 13.14
C ARG A 140 13.11 -7.64 14.55
N THR A 141 12.32 -6.57 14.71
CA THR A 141 12.13 -5.91 16.00
C THR A 141 11.27 -6.75 16.95
N THR A 142 10.26 -7.45 16.42
CA THR A 142 9.29 -8.21 17.22
C THR A 142 9.59 -9.71 17.29
N ARG A 143 10.50 -10.22 16.45
CA ARG A 143 10.74 -11.66 16.21
C ARG A 143 9.45 -12.43 15.88
N ARG A 144 8.49 -11.76 15.25
CA ARG A 144 7.18 -12.30 14.85
C ARG A 144 6.90 -11.92 13.42
N ARG A 145 6.14 -12.74 12.69
CA ARG A 145 5.72 -12.44 11.31
C ARG A 145 4.49 -11.56 11.33
N ILE A 146 4.49 -10.49 10.55
CA ILE A 146 3.33 -9.60 10.43
C ILE A 146 2.45 -10.05 9.26
N ARG A 147 1.15 -10.25 9.54
CA ARG A 147 0.16 -10.58 8.52
C ARG A 147 -1.01 -9.59 8.55
N LYS A 148 -1.45 -9.17 7.36
CA LYS A 148 -2.74 -8.54 7.16
C LYS A 148 -3.80 -9.62 7.14
N PHE A 149 -4.90 -9.41 7.85
CA PHE A 149 -6.03 -10.33 7.84
C PHE A 149 -7.31 -9.61 7.46
N TYR A 150 -8.21 -10.33 6.78
CA TYR A 150 -9.53 -9.89 6.37
C TYR A 150 -10.54 -10.97 6.70
N LYS A 151 -11.54 -10.63 7.49
CA LYS A 151 -12.62 -11.55 7.86
C LYS A 151 -13.87 -11.18 7.09
N TRP A 152 -14.33 -12.10 6.28
CA TRP A 152 -15.51 -11.98 5.44
C TRP A 152 -16.64 -12.82 6.04
N VAL A 153 -17.86 -12.29 5.97
CA VAL A 153 -19.07 -12.99 6.43
C VAL A 153 -20.08 -13.00 5.30
N ALA A 154 -20.62 -14.18 5.00
CA ALA A 154 -21.73 -14.33 4.08
C ALA A 154 -23.05 -13.92 4.78
N LEU A 155 -23.74 -12.93 4.22
CA LEU A 155 -25.07 -12.48 4.61
C LEU A 155 -26.00 -12.67 3.41
N GLY A 156 -26.70 -13.80 3.37
CA GLY A 156 -27.54 -14.18 2.23
C GLY A 156 -26.71 -14.45 0.97
N LYS A 157 -26.88 -13.64 -0.07
CA LYS A 157 -26.13 -13.74 -1.35
C LYS A 157 -24.90 -12.82 -1.39
N GLU A 158 -24.68 -11.99 -0.37
CA GLU A 158 -23.60 -11.00 -0.36
C GLU A 158 -22.48 -11.43 0.61
N THR A 159 -21.24 -11.17 0.21
CA THR A 159 -20.06 -11.31 1.06
C THR A 159 -19.65 -9.94 1.56
N LEU A 160 -19.72 -9.73 2.88
CA LEU A 160 -19.39 -8.47 3.51
C LEU A 160 -18.12 -8.62 4.36
N MET A 161 -17.23 -7.63 4.28
CA MET A 161 -16.08 -7.57 5.17
C MET A 161 -16.57 -7.21 6.57
N LYS A 162 -16.31 -8.07 7.54
CA LYS A 162 -16.68 -7.83 8.94
C LYS A 162 -15.55 -7.15 9.71
N GLU A 163 -14.33 -7.65 9.58
CA GLU A 163 -13.16 -7.17 10.32
C GLU A 163 -11.95 -7.20 9.39
N TYR A 164 -11.03 -6.25 9.56
CA TYR A 164 -9.71 -6.30 8.93
C TYR A 164 -8.66 -5.71 9.86
N GLY A 165 -7.41 -6.10 9.66
CA GLY A 165 -6.37 -5.64 10.56
C GLY A 165 -5.01 -6.24 10.29
N TRP A 166 -4.15 -6.15 11.31
CA TRP A 166 -2.80 -6.69 11.30
C TRP A 166 -2.59 -7.55 12.54
N LYS A 167 -1.91 -8.67 12.38
CA LYS A 167 -1.53 -9.56 13.47
C LYS A 167 -0.06 -9.95 13.40
N LEU A 168 0.53 -10.19 14.56
CA LEU A 168 1.88 -10.72 14.73
C LEU A 168 1.80 -12.18 15.13
N GLU A 169 2.24 -13.07 14.25
CA GLU A 169 2.31 -14.50 14.49
C GLU A 169 3.72 -14.93 14.94
N GLY A 170 3.79 -15.96 15.78
CA GLY A 170 5.06 -16.60 16.12
C GLY A 170 5.78 -17.10 14.86
N ILE A 171 7.11 -17.04 14.86
CA ILE A 171 7.92 -17.74 13.86
C ILE A 171 7.99 -19.18 14.35
N GLU A 172 7.11 -20.04 13.83
CA GLU A 172 7.34 -21.50 13.88
C GLU A 172 8.59 -21.88 13.07
#